data_AF-A0A9P8UUN8-F1
#
_entry.id   AF-A0A9P8UUN8-F1
#
_cell.length_a   1.000
_cell.length_b   1.000
_cell.length_c   1.000
_cell.angle_alpha   90.00
_cell.angle_beta   90.00
_cell.angle_gamma   90.00
#
_symmetry.space_group_name_H-M   'P 1'
#
loop_
_entity.id
_entity.type
_entity.pdbx_description
1 polymer ?
#
loop_
_entity_poly.entity_id
_entity_poly.type
_entity_poly.pdbx_seq_one_letter_code
_entity_poly.pdbx_strand_id
1 'polypeptide(L)'
;PKASKGPERPEIGRQDPDRRILIRTTAPSADADPSIIRQRITTALALEADAITKVTRTSSGLSITPSTDSVRQAILDGSPQLSQLLNATSLDRPEVWTKYLVRRVPRHAHDITGAKVPTAALIPNEISFTAKATPI
;
A
#
# COMPACT_ATOMS: atom_id res chain seq x y z
N PRO A 1 22.99 27.31 33.63
CA PRO A 1 23.22 26.51 32.40
C PRO A 1 21.91 25.86 31.90
N LYS A 2 21.28 26.43 30.86
CA LYS A 2 20.08 25.86 30.23
C LYS A 2 20.50 24.69 29.32
N ALA A 3 20.01 23.49 29.61
CA ALA A 3 20.23 22.32 28.77
C ALA A 3 19.56 22.52 27.40
N SER A 4 20.35 22.45 26.34
CA SER A 4 19.87 22.44 24.96
C SER A 4 19.16 21.12 24.67
N LYS A 5 17.84 21.17 24.41
CA LYS A 5 17.11 20.05 23.82
C LYS A 5 17.75 19.72 22.47
N GLY A 6 18.38 18.54 22.37
CA GLY A 6 18.79 17.98 21.08
C GLY A 6 17.58 17.78 20.17
N PRO A 7 17.79 17.60 18.85
CA PRO A 7 16.68 17.41 17.92
C PRO A 7 15.89 16.15 18.32
N GLU A 8 14.64 16.34 18.74
CA GLU A 8 13.68 15.27 18.96
C GLU A 8 13.56 14.48 17.66
N ARG A 9 14.11 13.25 17.65
CA ARG A 9 13.85 12.30 16.57
C ARG A 9 12.36 12.02 16.61
N PRO A 10 11.60 12.22 15.52
CA PRO A 10 10.17 11.98 15.56
C PRO A 10 9.95 10.52 15.97
N GLU A 11 9.20 10.31 17.05
CA GLU A 11 8.73 9.00 17.43
C GLU A 11 7.88 8.49 16.27
N ILE A 12 8.44 7.54 15.52
CA ILE A 12 7.65 6.80 14.54
C ILE A 12 6.73 5.93 15.38
N GLY A 13 5.53 6.43 15.66
CA GLY A 13 4.48 5.67 16.31
C GLY A 13 4.33 4.32 15.61
N ARG A 14 4.11 3.25 16.38
CA ARG A 14 3.93 1.89 15.86
C ARG A 14 2.84 1.94 14.78
N GLN A 15 3.24 1.92 13.51
CA GLN A 15 2.29 1.85 12.41
C GLN A 15 1.83 0.40 12.34
N ASP A 16 0.57 0.15 12.69
CA ASP A 16 -0.03 -1.15 12.43
C ASP A 16 0.04 -1.43 10.92
N PRO A 17 0.39 -2.67 10.52
CA PRO A 17 0.50 -3.02 9.11
C PRO A 17 -0.84 -2.75 8.42
N ASP A 18 -0.80 -2.05 7.28
CA ASP A 18 -1.99 -1.79 6.49
C ASP A 18 -2.51 -3.09 5.86
N ARG A 19 -3.57 -3.65 6.45
CA ARG A 19 -4.22 -4.88 5.99
C ARG A 19 -5.34 -4.62 5.00
N ARG A 20 -5.60 -3.37 4.61
CA ARG A 20 -6.75 -3.07 3.75
C ARG A 20 -6.67 -3.84 2.43
N ILE A 21 -7.83 -4.12 1.86
CA ILE A 21 -7.99 -4.55 0.48
C ILE A 21 -8.87 -3.50 -0.19
N LEU A 22 -8.45 -3.04 -1.36
CA LEU A 22 -9.17 -2.08 -2.18
C LEU A 22 -9.92 -2.86 -3.27
N ILE A 23 -11.23 -2.73 -3.28
CA ILE A 23 -12.12 -3.38 -4.25
C ILE A 23 -12.62 -2.28 -5.18
N ARG A 24 -12.14 -2.27 -6.42
CA ARG A 24 -12.61 -1.28 -7.42
C ARG A 24 -13.86 -1.80 -8.10
N THR A 25 -14.84 -0.94 -8.31
CA THR A 25 -16.06 -1.28 -9.07
C THR A 25 -16.47 -0.10 -9.94
N THR A 26 -17.06 -0.39 -11.10
CA THR A 26 -17.56 0.61 -12.05
C THR A 26 -18.87 1.24 -11.61
N ALA A 27 -19.63 0.55 -10.76
CA ALA A 27 -20.89 1.01 -10.21
C ALA A 27 -20.86 0.81 -8.69
N PRO A 28 -20.15 1.67 -7.95
CA PRO A 28 -20.18 1.60 -6.49
C PRO A 28 -21.63 1.70 -6.05
N SER A 29 -22.13 0.65 -5.40
CA SER A 29 -23.46 0.68 -4.80
C SER A 29 -23.41 1.70 -3.67
N ALA A 30 -23.68 2.96 -4.01
CA ALA A 30 -23.51 4.11 -3.14
C ALA A 30 -24.31 3.95 -1.83
N ASP A 31 -25.42 3.21 -1.91
CA ASP A 31 -26.38 3.02 -0.82
C ASP A 31 -26.22 1.70 -0.06
N ALA A 32 -25.31 0.80 -0.48
CA ALA A 32 -25.15 -0.48 0.21
C ALA A 32 -24.58 -0.29 1.63
N ASP A 33 -25.29 -0.81 2.62
CA ASP A 33 -24.87 -0.76 4.03
C ASP A 33 -23.58 -1.58 4.23
N PRO A 34 -22.55 -1.03 4.93
CA PRO A 34 -21.31 -1.74 5.23
C PRO A 34 -21.50 -3.12 5.89
N SER A 35 -22.56 -3.30 6.67
CA SER A 35 -22.90 -4.54 7.37
C SER A 35 -23.41 -5.59 6.39
N ILE A 36 -24.24 -5.18 5.40
CA ILE A 36 -24.72 -6.06 4.33
C ILE A 36 -23.54 -6.49 3.45
N ILE A 37 -22.65 -5.55 3.11
CA ILE A 37 -21.44 -5.85 2.33
C ILE A 37 -20.57 -6.86 3.09
N ARG A 38 -20.33 -6.60 4.39
CA ARG A 38 -19.57 -7.51 5.25
C ARG A 38 -20.16 -8.91 5.24
N GLN A 39 -21.46 -9.03 5.53
CA GLN A 39 -22.17 -10.30 5.58
C GLN A 39 -22.10 -11.03 4.23
N ARG A 40 -22.27 -10.32 3.12
CA ARG A 40 -22.16 -10.92 1.78
C ARG A 40 -20.77 -11.49 1.51
N ILE A 41 -19.72 -10.75 1.85
CA ILE A 41 -18.33 -11.19 1.66
C ILE A 41 -18.03 -12.39 2.56
N THR A 42 -18.38 -12.32 3.85
CA THR A 42 -18.10 -13.41 4.80
C THR A 42 -18.87 -14.68 4.43
N THR A 43 -20.13 -14.57 4.02
CA THR A 43 -20.93 -15.72 3.57
C THR A 43 -20.38 -16.32 2.28
N ALA A 44 -20.00 -15.49 1.30
CA ALA A 44 -19.48 -15.98 0.03
C ALA A 44 -18.17 -16.76 0.19
N LEU A 45 -17.30 -16.32 1.09
CA LEU A 45 -15.99 -16.93 1.33
C LEU A 45 -15.95 -17.91 2.51
N ALA A 46 -17.11 -18.22 3.11
CA ALA A 46 -17.21 -19.04 4.32
C ALA A 46 -16.27 -18.57 5.46
N LEU A 47 -16.20 -17.26 5.67
CA LEU A 47 -15.42 -16.63 6.73
C LEU A 47 -16.28 -16.33 7.96
N GLU A 48 -15.64 -16.24 9.12
CA GLU A 48 -16.26 -15.80 10.36
C GLU A 48 -16.79 -14.37 10.27
N ALA A 49 -17.81 -14.05 11.09
CA ALA A 49 -18.45 -12.74 11.06
C ALA A 49 -17.52 -11.58 11.47
N ASP A 50 -16.50 -11.86 12.27
CA ASP A 50 -15.49 -10.92 12.74
C ASP A 50 -14.25 -10.83 11.83
N ALA A 51 -14.21 -11.63 10.76
CA ALA A 51 -13.10 -11.68 9.81
C ALA A 51 -12.83 -10.33 9.13
N ILE A 52 -13.85 -9.47 9.02
CA ILE A 52 -13.75 -8.12 8.47
C ILE A 52 -14.13 -7.11 9.54
N THR A 53 -13.13 -6.36 10.02
CA THR A 53 -13.29 -5.39 11.10
C THR A 53 -13.92 -4.09 10.61
N LYS A 54 -13.65 -3.71 9.35
CA LYS A 54 -14.15 -2.46 8.77
C LYS A 54 -14.44 -2.59 7.30
N VAL A 55 -15.53 -1.98 6.87
CA VAL A 55 -15.87 -1.77 5.47
C VAL A 55 -16.10 -0.27 5.28
N THR A 56 -15.37 0.32 4.34
CA THR A 56 -15.40 1.74 4.03
C THR A 56 -15.75 1.91 2.57
N ARG A 57 -16.70 2.78 2.26
CA ARG A 57 -17.03 3.15 0.89
C ARG A 57 -16.01 4.16 0.37
N THR A 58 -15.66 4.06 -0.90
CA THR A 58 -14.76 4.98 -1.59
C THR A 58 -15.40 5.42 -2.91
N SER A 59 -14.94 6.52 -3.49
CA SER A 59 -15.47 7.00 -4.78
C SER A 59 -15.31 6.00 -5.92
N SER A 60 -14.31 5.11 -5.84
CA SER A 60 -14.02 4.09 -6.85
C SER A 60 -14.47 2.67 -6.46
N GLY A 61 -15.20 2.50 -5.36
CA GLY A 61 -15.63 1.20 -4.88
C GLY A 61 -15.59 1.06 -3.35
N LEU A 62 -14.91 0.03 -2.85
CA LEU A 62 -14.91 -0.33 -1.43
C LEU A 62 -13.49 -0.53 -0.90
N SER A 63 -13.29 -0.27 0.38
CA SER A 63 -12.10 -0.66 1.13
C SER A 63 -12.53 -1.51 2.31
N ILE A 64 -11.98 -2.72 2.39
CA ILE A 64 -12.25 -3.64 3.51
C ILE A 64 -10.98 -3.82 4.33
N THR A 65 -11.15 -3.93 5.64
CA THR A 65 -10.06 -4.21 6.59
C THR A 65 -10.29 -5.58 7.20
N PRO A 66 -9.51 -6.60 6.80
CA PRO A 66 -9.50 -7.91 7.43
C PRO A 66 -8.96 -7.84 8.86
N SER A 67 -9.38 -8.76 9.72
CA SER A 67 -8.89 -8.88 11.10
C SER A 67 -7.43 -9.32 11.15
N THR A 68 -7.02 -10.22 10.26
CA THR A 68 -5.66 -10.78 10.19
C THR A 68 -5.12 -10.83 8.77
N ASP A 69 -3.80 -11.01 8.66
CA ASP A 69 -3.13 -11.21 7.36
C ASP A 69 -3.56 -12.51 6.68
N SER A 70 -3.88 -13.55 7.46
CA SER A 70 -4.42 -14.81 6.94
C SER A 70 -5.79 -14.62 6.30
N VAL A 71 -6.68 -13.86 6.94
CA VAL A 71 -7.99 -13.51 6.35
C VAL A 71 -7.80 -12.65 5.11
N ARG A 72 -6.86 -11.69 5.15
CA ARG A 72 -6.52 -10.88 3.97
C ARG A 72 -6.14 -11.76 2.78
N GLN A 73 -5.30 -12.77 3.01
CA GLN A 73 -4.90 -13.69 1.95
C GLN A 73 -6.08 -14.54 1.46
N ALA A 74 -6.90 -15.09 2.36
CA ALA A 74 -8.09 -15.86 1.98
C ALA A 74 -9.07 -15.05 1.10
N ILE A 75 -9.24 -13.76 1.41
CA ILE A 75 -10.07 -12.85 0.60
C ILE A 75 -9.46 -12.61 -0.79
N LEU A 76 -8.13 -12.45 -0.87
CA LEU A 76 -7.43 -12.29 -2.15
C LEU A 76 -7.47 -13.57 -2.99
N ASP A 77 -7.34 -14.74 -2.38
CA ASP A 77 -7.44 -16.03 -3.06
C ASP A 77 -8.86 -16.26 -3.59
N GLY A 78 -9.88 -15.78 -2.86
CA GLY A 78 -11.29 -15.75 -3.27
C GLY A 78 -11.66 -14.64 -4.26
N SER A 79 -10.68 -13.92 -4.83
CA SER A 79 -10.90 -12.75 -5.71
C SER A 79 -11.85 -13.02 -6.90
N PRO A 80 -11.79 -14.16 -7.62
CA PRO A 80 -12.70 -14.41 -8.74
C PRO A 80 -14.17 -14.42 -8.32
N GLN A 81 -14.47 -15.07 -7.19
CA GLN A 81 -15.83 -15.17 -6.66
C GLN A 81 -16.34 -13.81 -6.17
N LEU A 82 -15.48 -13.04 -5.48
CA LEU A 82 -15.82 -11.70 -5.04
C LEU A 82 -16.00 -10.71 -6.17
N SER A 83 -15.21 -10.86 -7.24
CA SER A 83 -15.33 -9.99 -8.41
C SER A 83 -16.70 -10.13 -9.08
N GLN A 84 -17.21 -11.36 -9.16
CA GLN A 84 -18.56 -11.61 -9.66
C GLN A 84 -19.64 -11.12 -8.68
N LEU A 85 -19.50 -11.38 -7.38
CA LEU A 85 -20.47 -11.00 -6.35
C LEU A 85 -20.68 -9.48 -6.26
N LEU A 86 -19.57 -8.73 -6.36
CA LEU A 86 -19.54 -7.28 -6.14
C LEU A 86 -19.46 -6.47 -7.43
N ASN A 87 -19.50 -7.12 -8.60
CA ASN A 87 -19.18 -6.50 -9.89
C ASN A 87 -17.87 -5.69 -9.80
N ALA A 88 -16.86 -6.29 -9.17
CA ALA A 88 -15.57 -5.65 -8.98
C ALA A 88 -14.70 -5.82 -10.24
N THR A 89 -13.97 -4.77 -10.58
CA THR A 89 -13.01 -4.76 -11.68
C THR A 89 -11.63 -5.22 -11.21
N SER A 90 -11.30 -4.99 -9.94
CA SER A 90 -10.02 -5.40 -9.34
C SER A 90 -10.11 -5.46 -7.82
N LEU A 91 -9.28 -6.33 -7.24
CA LEU A 91 -9.04 -6.45 -5.81
C LEU A 91 -7.53 -6.31 -5.57
N ASP A 92 -7.13 -5.19 -4.98
CA ASP A 92 -5.72 -4.84 -4.83
C ASP A 92 -5.34 -4.61 -3.35
N ARG A 93 -4.07 -4.85 -3.04
CA ARG A 93 -3.47 -4.36 -1.80
C ARG A 93 -3.17 -2.86 -1.95
N PRO A 94 -3.27 -2.05 -0.88
CA PRO A 94 -2.84 -0.67 -0.89
C PRO A 94 -1.38 -0.59 -1.31
N GLU A 95 -1.12 0.17 -2.37
CA GLU A 95 0.23 0.45 -2.82
C GLU A 95 0.83 1.55 -1.94
N VAL A 96 2.01 1.28 -1.36
CA VAL A 96 2.74 2.25 -0.55
C VAL A 96 3.82 2.89 -1.39
N TRP A 97 3.60 4.15 -1.77
CA TRP A 97 4.59 4.94 -2.52
C TRP A 97 5.64 5.51 -1.58
N THR A 98 6.89 5.04 -1.71
CA THR A 98 8.02 5.63 -0.99
C THR A 98 8.76 6.60 -1.89
N LYS A 99 8.77 7.89 -1.52
CA LYS A 99 9.48 8.93 -2.26
C LYS A 99 10.85 9.17 -1.65
N TYR A 100 11.90 9.08 -2.46
CA TYR A 100 13.26 9.40 -2.05
C TYR A 100 13.73 10.71 -2.69
N LEU A 101 14.30 11.60 -1.88
CA LEU A 101 14.98 12.79 -2.40
C LEU A 101 16.48 12.50 -2.50
N VAL A 102 16.96 12.24 -3.72
CA VAL A 102 18.40 12.11 -3.99
C VAL A 102 18.96 13.50 -4.29
N ARG A 103 19.85 14.00 -3.42
CA ARG A 103 20.50 15.30 -3.61
C ARG A 103 21.82 15.12 -4.37
N ARG A 104 22.22 16.15 -5.11
CA ARG A 104 23.50 16.22 -5.83
C ARG A 104 23.68 15.20 -6.96
N VAL A 105 22.61 14.80 -7.64
CA VAL A 105 22.70 13.97 -8.85
C VAL A 105 23.37 14.80 -9.98
N PRO A 106 24.54 14.39 -10.50
CA PRO A 106 25.23 15.14 -11.54
C PRO A 106 24.50 15.03 -12.88
N ARG A 107 24.33 16.17 -13.57
CA ARG A 107 23.66 16.23 -14.89
C ARG A 107 24.41 15.44 -15.97
N HIS A 108 25.73 15.32 -15.82
CA HIS A 108 26.61 14.51 -16.66
C HIS A 108 27.57 13.75 -15.77
N ALA A 109 27.68 12.44 -15.96
CA ALA A 109 28.64 11.61 -15.28
C ALA A 109 29.62 11.03 -16.30
N HIS A 110 30.87 10.92 -15.88
CA HIS A 110 31.93 10.27 -16.63
C HIS A 110 32.56 9.21 -15.74
N ASP A 111 32.96 8.08 -16.32
CA ASP A 111 33.73 7.08 -15.59
C ASP A 111 35.20 7.50 -15.48
N ILE A 112 36.01 6.66 -14.83
CA ILE A 112 37.45 6.89 -14.63
C ILE A 112 38.25 6.93 -15.95
N THR A 113 37.68 6.40 -17.04
CA THR A 113 38.28 6.43 -18.38
C THR A 113 37.87 7.68 -19.17
N GLY A 114 36.96 8.49 -18.62
CA GLY A 114 36.40 9.68 -19.25
C GLY A 114 35.17 9.40 -20.12
N ALA A 115 34.74 8.14 -20.26
CA ALA A 115 33.56 7.79 -21.03
C ALA A 115 32.30 8.27 -20.31
N LYS A 116 31.36 8.82 -21.08
CA LYS A 116 30.11 9.36 -20.55
C LYS A 116 29.22 8.22 -20.07
N VAL A 117 28.84 8.27 -18.80
CA VAL A 117 27.89 7.32 -18.21
C VAL A 117 26.51 7.98 -18.16
N PRO A 118 25.44 7.28 -18.59
CA PRO A 118 24.08 7.77 -18.41
C PRO A 118 23.77 7.98 -16.93
N THR A 119 23.43 9.21 -16.54
CA THR A 119 23.08 9.55 -15.15
C THR A 119 21.96 8.65 -14.59
N ALA A 120 21.01 8.25 -15.44
CA ALA A 120 19.93 7.33 -15.05
C ALA A 120 20.43 5.98 -14.52
N ALA A 121 21.55 5.48 -15.02
CA ALA A 121 22.16 4.23 -14.57
C ALA A 121 22.81 4.35 -13.18
N LEU A 122 23.06 5.56 -12.68
CA LEU A 122 23.67 5.81 -11.38
C LEU A 122 22.63 6.00 -10.26
N ILE A 123 21.39 6.35 -10.60
CA ILE A 123 20.32 6.63 -9.64
C ILE A 123 20.09 5.48 -8.64
N PRO A 124 20.03 4.20 -9.05
CA PRO A 124 19.80 3.10 -8.09
C PRO A 124 20.90 2.98 -7.03
N ASN A 125 22.15 3.23 -7.41
CA ASN A 125 23.29 3.18 -6.50
C ASN A 125 23.26 4.36 -5.53
N GLU A 126 22.92 5.55 -6.01
CA GLU A 126 22.79 6.75 -5.17
C GLU A 126 21.63 6.66 -4.18
N ILE A 127 20.50 6.05 -4.58
CA ILE A 127 19.39 5.73 -3.68
C ILE A 127 19.87 4.75 -2.60
N SER A 128 20.57 3.69 -2.99
CA SER A 128 21.12 2.71 -2.04
C SER A 128 22.10 3.35 -1.05
N PHE A 129 22.98 4.24 -1.51
CA PHE A 129 23.96 4.92 -0.66
C PHE A 129 23.30 5.94 0.28
N THR A 130 22.38 6.75 -0.23
CA THR A 130 21.78 7.87 0.51
C THR A 130 20.66 7.40 1.45
N ALA A 131 19.79 6.52 0.96
CA ALA A 131 18.60 6.08 1.67
C ALA A 131 18.76 4.73 2.38
N LYS A 132 19.87 4.00 2.14
CA LYS A 132 20.09 2.61 2.61
C LYS A 132 18.90 1.70 2.28
N ALA A 133 18.23 1.98 1.17
CA ALA A 133 17.05 1.29 0.71
C ALA A 133 17.31 0.75 -0.70
N THR A 134 16.84 -0.46 -0.97
CA THR A 134 16.87 -1.04 -2.31
C THR A 134 15.69 -0.48 -3.10
N PRO A 135 15.90 0.28 -4.19
CA PRO A 135 14.81 0.65 -5.07
C PRO A 135 14.19 -0.61 -5.69
N ILE A 136 12.86 -0.68 -5.74
CA ILE A 136 12.07 -1.78 -6.31
C ILE A 136 11.87 -1.53 -7.80
#